data_AF-A0A953F2Q4-F1
#
_entry.id   AF-A0A953F2Q4-F1
#
_cell.length_a   1.000
_cell.length_b   1.000
_cell.length_c   1.000
_cell.angle_alpha   90.00
_cell.angle_beta   90.00
_cell.angle_gamma   90.00
#
_symmetry.space_group_name_H-M   'P 1'
#
loop_
_entity.id
_entity.type
_entity.pdbx_description
1 polymer ?
#
loop_
_entity_poly.entity_id
_entity_poly.type
_entity_poly.pdbx_seq_one_letter_code
_entity_poly.pdbx_strand_id
1 'polypeptide(L)'
;MAGDLARDLQSTDAAVRRQALEKAMTDPDLAKRAAAQLVPLAAEADEELREMAVSALESLESPAPESLPELTRLLAQVDGDALYWGATLVGRLGANGASAAPALVAAFRRTSETAAQERIVWALGQMPSKPAEAVELLREAAGSKQARVARLAKEALGS
;
A
#
# COMPACT_ATOMS: atom_id res chain seq x y z
N MET A 1 15.68 13.54 12.30
CA MET A 1 14.27 13.98 12.15
C MET A 1 13.41 12.97 11.40
N ALA A 2 13.60 12.66 10.11
CA ALA A 2 12.80 11.57 9.47
C ALA A 2 13.20 10.16 9.95
N GLY A 3 14.49 9.91 10.17
CA GLY A 3 14.98 8.62 10.69
C GLY A 3 14.60 8.33 12.14
N ASP A 4 14.21 9.35 12.90
CA ASP A 4 13.69 9.18 14.27
C ASP A 4 12.21 8.81 14.23
N LEU A 5 11.43 9.44 13.34
CA LEU A 5 10.02 9.10 13.16
C LEU A 5 9.81 7.65 12.70
N ALA A 6 10.54 7.20 11.68
CA ALA A 6 10.43 5.84 11.17
C ALA A 6 10.72 4.79 12.26
N ARG A 7 11.71 5.06 13.12
CA ARG A 7 12.04 4.22 14.27
C ARG A 7 10.94 4.26 15.33
N ASP A 8 10.43 5.44 15.65
CA ASP A 8 9.41 5.63 16.69
C ASP A 8 8.08 4.96 16.30
N LEU A 9 7.71 4.96 15.02
CA LEU A 9 6.54 4.23 14.50
C LEU A 9 6.67 2.70 14.67
N GLN A 10 7.89 2.18 14.75
CA GLN A 10 8.17 0.75 14.95
C GLN A 10 8.46 0.41 16.42
N SER A 11 8.35 1.39 17.33
CA SER A 11 8.60 1.18 18.75
C SER A 11 7.65 0.14 19.33
N THR A 12 8.15 -0.67 20.27
CA THR A 12 7.29 -1.58 21.05
C THR A 12 6.41 -0.81 22.05
N ASP A 13 6.77 0.43 22.38
CA ASP A 13 6.00 1.30 23.26
C ASP A 13 4.88 2.01 22.49
N ALA A 14 3.63 1.74 22.87
CA ALA A 14 2.45 2.33 22.26
C ALA A 14 2.38 3.86 22.43
N ALA A 15 2.90 4.42 23.52
CA ALA A 15 2.94 5.86 23.71
C ALA A 15 3.92 6.53 22.73
N VAL A 16 5.06 5.88 22.45
CA VAL A 16 6.02 6.33 21.43
C VAL A 16 5.40 6.25 20.03
N ARG A 17 4.70 5.15 19.70
CA ARG A 17 3.98 5.02 18.43
C ARG A 17 2.90 6.09 18.27
N ARG A 18 2.11 6.37 19.32
CA ARG A 18 1.09 7.44 19.31
C ARG A 18 1.70 8.79 18.98
N GLN A 19 2.77 9.20 19.68
CA GLN A 19 3.44 10.48 19.42
C GLN A 19 4.03 10.56 18.00
N ALA A 20 4.50 9.43 17.47
CA ALA A 20 4.97 9.35 16.10
C ALA A 20 3.82 9.51 15.09
N LEU A 21 2.69 8.85 15.33
CA LEU A 21 1.49 8.98 14.50
C LEU A 21 0.91 10.40 14.52
N GLU A 22 0.86 11.06 15.68
CA GLU A 22 0.45 12.47 15.79
C GLU A 22 1.32 13.38 14.91
N LYS A 23 2.64 13.16 14.91
CA LYS A 23 3.57 13.90 14.04
C LYS A 23 3.31 13.62 12.56
N ALA A 24 3.09 12.36 12.19
CA ALA A 24 2.78 12.00 10.81
C ALA A 24 1.46 12.63 10.33
N MET A 25 0.43 12.69 11.18
CA MET A 25 -0.86 13.31 10.83
C MET A 25 -0.78 14.83 10.65
N THR A 26 0.16 15.49 11.33
CA THR A 26 0.30 16.95 11.32
C THR A 26 1.37 17.47 10.35
N ASP A 27 2.27 16.58 9.89
CA ASP A 27 3.34 16.90 8.94
C ASP A 27 3.30 15.94 7.73
N PRO A 28 2.70 16.38 6.61
CA PRO A 28 2.60 15.57 5.40
C PRO A 28 3.94 15.14 4.81
N ASP A 29 4.99 15.96 4.94
CA ASP A 29 6.33 15.63 4.42
C ASP A 29 7.00 14.52 5.24
N LEU A 30 6.71 14.47 6.54
CA LEU A 30 7.11 13.38 7.40
C LEU A 30 6.32 12.10 7.10
N ALA A 31 4.99 12.18 7.00
CA ALA A 31 4.17 11.03 6.62
C ALA A 31 4.59 10.45 5.26
N LYS A 32 4.89 11.31 4.28
CA LYS A 32 5.34 10.91 2.95
C LYS A 32 6.63 10.09 2.98
N ARG A 33 7.58 10.48 3.84
CA ARG A 33 8.87 9.79 4.01
C ARG A 33 8.75 8.52 4.84
N ALA A 34 7.84 8.48 5.79
CA ALA A 34 7.59 7.34 6.68
C ALA A 34 6.47 6.41 6.20
N ALA A 35 6.03 6.55 4.94
CA ALA A 35 4.84 5.89 4.43
C ALA A 35 4.92 4.35 4.55
N ALA A 36 6.11 3.76 4.36
CA ALA A 36 6.32 2.34 4.55
C ALA A 36 6.11 1.89 6.01
N GLN A 37 6.52 2.69 6.99
CA GLN A 37 6.36 2.38 8.41
C GLN A 37 4.92 2.59 8.90
N LEU A 38 4.14 3.46 8.24
CA LEU A 38 2.73 3.65 8.54
C LEU A 38 1.87 2.45 8.11
N VAL A 39 2.25 1.76 7.02
CA VAL A 39 1.45 0.66 6.43
C VAL A 39 1.12 -0.47 7.42
N PRO A 40 2.08 -1.06 8.17
CA PRO A 40 1.77 -2.10 9.14
C PRO A 40 0.81 -1.65 10.24
N LEU A 41 0.86 -0.37 10.62
CA LEU A 41 0.03 0.18 11.70
C LEU A 41 -1.44 0.29 11.29
N ALA A 42 -1.77 0.24 10.00
CA ALA A 42 -3.15 0.14 9.54
C ALA A 42 -3.83 -1.20 9.91
N ALA A 43 -3.07 -2.19 10.40
CA ALA A 43 -3.59 -3.44 10.95
C ALA A 43 -3.24 -3.60 12.44
N GLU A 44 -2.92 -2.51 13.14
CA GLU A 44 -2.60 -2.53 14.57
C GLU A 44 -3.80 -2.99 15.40
N ALA A 45 -3.52 -3.72 16.48
CA ALA A 45 -4.56 -4.25 17.36
C ALA A 45 -5.24 -3.13 18.16
N ASP A 46 -4.45 -2.15 18.59
CA ASP A 46 -4.94 -0.92 19.21
C ASP A 46 -5.72 -0.09 18.19
N GLU A 47 -7.00 0.13 18.48
CA GLU A 47 -7.93 0.84 17.61
C GLU A 47 -7.56 2.30 17.38
N GLU A 48 -7.10 3.00 18.41
CA GLU A 48 -6.69 4.40 18.31
C GLU A 48 -5.48 4.52 17.37
N LEU A 49 -4.46 3.69 17.57
CA LEU A 49 -3.26 3.70 16.73
C LEU A 49 -3.57 3.32 15.28
N ARG A 50 -4.48 2.34 15.08
CA ARG A 50 -4.92 1.93 13.75
C ARG A 50 -5.63 3.06 13.02
N GLU A 51 -6.58 3.73 13.67
CA GLU A 51 -7.31 4.86 13.08
C GLU A 51 -6.39 6.03 12.73
N MET A 52 -5.45 6.36 13.62
CA MET A 52 -4.45 7.39 13.36
C MET A 52 -3.56 7.05 12.16
N ALA A 53 -3.11 5.79 12.05
CA ALA A 53 -2.31 5.33 10.92
C ALA A 53 -3.09 5.41 9.61
N VAL A 54 -4.34 4.96 9.60
CA VAL A 54 -5.24 5.04 8.45
C VAL A 54 -5.45 6.50 8.05
N SER A 55 -5.71 7.40 8.99
CA SER A 55 -5.88 8.83 8.72
C SER A 55 -4.62 9.47 8.10
N ALA A 56 -3.44 9.12 8.62
CA ALA A 56 -2.17 9.54 8.03
C ALA A 56 -2.00 9.01 6.60
N LEU A 57 -2.34 7.75 6.33
CA LEU A 57 -2.24 7.13 5.00
C LEU A 57 -3.28 7.69 4.00
N GLU A 58 -4.47 8.04 4.48
CA GLU A 58 -5.55 8.63 3.67
C GLU A 58 -5.14 10.00 3.13
N SER A 59 -4.55 10.83 3.99
CA SER A 59 -4.11 12.19 3.63
C SER A 59 -2.91 12.23 2.69
N LEU A 60 -2.19 11.12 2.53
CA LEU A 60 -1.06 11.02 1.60
C LEU A 60 -1.52 10.91 0.15
N GLU A 61 -1.28 11.95 -0.66
CA GLU A 61 -1.50 11.86 -2.11
C GLU A 61 -0.60 10.82 -2.77
N SER A 62 0.69 10.79 -2.41
CA SER A 62 1.69 9.85 -2.90
C SER A 62 2.88 9.75 -1.93
N PRO A 63 3.46 8.56 -1.69
CA PRO A 63 4.63 8.42 -0.82
C PRO A 63 5.89 9.01 -1.50
N ALA A 64 6.98 9.08 -0.74
CA ALA A 64 8.29 9.40 -1.31
C ALA A 64 8.73 8.25 -2.25
N PRO A 65 9.25 8.51 -3.47
CA PRO A 65 9.76 7.45 -4.35
C PRO A 65 10.82 6.56 -3.68
N GLU A 66 11.58 7.12 -2.74
CA GLU A 66 12.59 6.42 -1.95
C GLU A 66 11.99 5.34 -1.03
N SER A 67 10.70 5.41 -0.71
CA SER A 67 9.99 4.39 0.07
C SER A 67 9.64 3.14 -0.75
N LEU A 68 9.76 3.17 -2.08
CA LEU A 68 9.36 2.07 -2.95
C LEU A 68 10.04 0.72 -2.63
N PRO A 69 11.36 0.62 -2.39
CA PRO A 69 11.99 -0.66 -2.08
C PRO A 69 11.41 -1.29 -0.83
N GLU A 70 11.12 -0.48 0.19
CA GLU A 70 10.56 -0.97 1.45
C GLU A 70 9.08 -1.32 1.32
N LEU A 71 8.28 -0.49 0.65
CA LEU A 71 6.89 -0.82 0.31
C LEU A 71 6.81 -2.13 -0.46
N THR A 72 7.70 -2.35 -1.44
CA THR A 72 7.78 -3.59 -2.22
C THR A 72 8.08 -4.79 -1.33
N ARG A 73 9.02 -4.67 -0.38
CA ARG A 73 9.33 -5.71 0.60
C ARG A 73 8.13 -6.00 1.51
N LEU A 74 7.40 -4.97 1.93
CA LEU A 74 6.25 -5.10 2.82
C LEU A 74 5.11 -5.89 2.19
N LEU A 75 4.85 -5.74 0.88
CA LEU A 75 3.80 -6.51 0.17
C LEU A 75 3.92 -8.04 0.35
N ALA A 76 5.13 -8.55 0.57
CA ALA A 76 5.38 -9.97 0.83
C ALA A 76 5.11 -10.40 2.29
N GLN A 77 4.97 -9.44 3.21
CA GLN A 77 4.93 -9.68 4.66
C GLN A 77 3.56 -9.39 5.28
N VAL A 78 2.80 -8.46 4.71
CA VAL A 78 1.53 -7.99 5.28
C VAL A 78 0.32 -8.63 4.58
N ASP A 79 -0.85 -8.58 5.22
CA ASP A 79 -2.14 -8.98 4.63
C ASP A 79 -3.25 -8.00 5.08
N GLY A 80 -4.50 -8.20 4.63
CA GLY A 80 -5.64 -7.39 5.06
C GLY A 80 -5.46 -5.89 4.79
N ASP A 81 -5.78 -5.06 5.78
CA ASP A 81 -5.72 -3.59 5.67
C ASP A 81 -4.32 -3.06 5.40
N ALA A 82 -3.29 -3.68 5.99
CA ALA A 82 -1.91 -3.30 5.71
C ALA A 82 -1.54 -3.61 4.24
N LEU A 83 -1.99 -4.74 3.68
CA LEU A 83 -1.76 -5.02 2.27
C LEU A 83 -2.54 -4.08 1.34
N TYR A 84 -3.78 -3.77 1.70
CA TYR A 84 -4.61 -2.77 1.02
C TYR A 84 -3.89 -1.42 0.92
N TRP A 85 -3.31 -0.93 2.03
CA TRP A 85 -2.60 0.34 2.05
C TRP A 85 -1.25 0.28 1.34
N GLY A 86 -0.48 -0.80 1.51
CA GLY A 86 0.76 -1.02 0.78
C GLY A 86 0.56 -0.98 -0.73
N ALA A 87 -0.45 -1.69 -1.24
CA ALA A 87 -0.81 -1.67 -2.66
C ALA A 87 -1.29 -0.28 -3.11
N THR A 88 -2.10 0.40 -2.30
CA THR A 88 -2.58 1.77 -2.60
C THR A 88 -1.42 2.75 -2.75
N LEU A 89 -0.45 2.73 -1.84
CA LEU A 89 0.71 3.62 -1.91
C LEU A 89 1.62 3.32 -3.10
N VAL A 90 1.84 2.05 -3.44
CA VAL A 90 2.57 1.66 -4.65
C VAL A 90 1.85 2.15 -5.90
N GLY A 91 0.52 2.02 -5.96
CA GLY A 91 -0.28 2.55 -7.08
C GLY A 91 -0.19 4.08 -7.21
N ARG A 92 -0.20 4.81 -6.09
CA ARG A 92 -0.03 6.27 -6.05
C ARG A 92 1.35 6.77 -6.52
N LEU A 93 2.35 5.90 -6.61
CA LEU A 93 3.63 6.21 -7.25
C LEU A 93 3.55 6.18 -8.79
N GLY A 94 2.48 5.62 -9.37
CA GLY A 94 2.27 5.53 -10.81
C GLY A 94 3.45 4.87 -11.52
N ALA A 95 4.05 5.58 -12.48
CA ALA A 95 5.23 5.11 -13.23
C ALA A 95 6.41 4.72 -12.33
N ASN A 96 6.62 5.45 -11.22
CA ASN A 96 7.71 5.14 -10.28
C ASN A 96 7.46 3.83 -9.54
N GLY A 97 6.20 3.38 -9.40
CA GLY A 97 5.84 2.12 -8.74
C GLY A 97 5.99 0.88 -9.63
N ALA A 98 6.28 1.03 -10.92
CA ALA A 98 6.21 -0.06 -11.89
C ALA A 98 7.13 -1.26 -11.56
N SER A 99 8.28 -1.01 -10.93
CA SER A 99 9.19 -2.08 -10.52
C SER A 99 8.64 -2.99 -9.42
N ALA A 100 7.56 -2.58 -8.73
CA ALA A 100 6.88 -3.39 -7.71
C ALA A 100 5.79 -4.30 -8.30
N ALA A 101 5.53 -4.25 -9.61
CA ALA A 101 4.52 -5.10 -10.26
C ALA A 101 4.67 -6.60 -9.93
N PRO A 102 5.87 -7.22 -9.93
CA PRO A 102 6.02 -8.62 -9.54
C PRO A 102 5.58 -8.90 -8.10
N ALA A 103 5.90 -7.99 -7.18
CA ALA A 103 5.51 -8.13 -5.77
C ALA A 103 4.00 -7.96 -5.58
N LEU A 104 3.36 -7.06 -6.32
CA LEU A 104 1.90 -6.93 -6.36
C LEU A 104 1.23 -8.19 -6.89
N VAL A 105 1.76 -8.77 -7.97
CA VAL A 105 1.25 -10.03 -8.52
C VAL A 105 1.36 -11.16 -7.49
N ALA A 106 2.53 -11.31 -6.86
CA ALA A 106 2.73 -12.31 -5.81
C ALA A 106 1.77 -12.11 -4.62
N ALA A 107 1.56 -10.87 -4.19
CA ALA A 107 0.63 -10.55 -3.11
C ALA A 107 -0.82 -10.90 -3.46
N PHE A 108 -1.27 -10.63 -4.69
CA PHE A 108 -2.62 -10.97 -5.14
C PHE A 108 -2.88 -12.48 -5.06
N ARG A 109 -1.89 -13.29 -5.44
CA ARG A 109 -2.01 -14.75 -5.40
C ARG A 109 -2.06 -15.32 -3.99
N ARG A 110 -1.52 -14.59 -3.00
CA ARG A 110 -1.47 -15.02 -1.60
C ARG A 110 -2.71 -14.60 -0.81
N THR A 111 -3.25 -13.41 -1.07
CA THR A 111 -4.36 -12.88 -0.27
C THR A 111 -5.72 -13.41 -0.72
N SER A 112 -6.60 -13.70 0.23
CA SER A 112 -8.02 -13.96 0.00
C SER A 112 -8.89 -12.71 0.19
N GLU A 113 -8.31 -11.61 0.66
CA GLU A 113 -9.06 -10.40 1.02
C GLU A 113 -9.42 -9.58 -0.22
N THR A 114 -10.72 -9.51 -0.51
CA THR A 114 -11.27 -8.79 -1.67
C THR A 114 -10.79 -7.34 -1.72
N ALA A 115 -10.76 -6.63 -0.59
CA ALA A 115 -10.32 -5.24 -0.54
C ALA A 115 -8.85 -5.08 -0.97
N ALA A 116 -7.97 -5.97 -0.50
CA ALA A 116 -6.56 -5.97 -0.89
C ALA A 116 -6.40 -6.34 -2.38
N GLN A 117 -7.14 -7.35 -2.87
CA GLN A 117 -7.16 -7.72 -4.29
C GLN A 117 -7.58 -6.55 -5.19
N GLU A 118 -8.64 -5.82 -4.82
CA GLU A 118 -9.08 -4.62 -5.54
C GLU A 118 -7.99 -3.56 -5.63
N ARG A 119 -7.29 -3.27 -4.53
CA ARG A 119 -6.22 -2.27 -4.51
C ARG A 119 -5.00 -2.70 -5.30
N ILE A 120 -4.65 -3.98 -5.29
CA ILE A 120 -3.57 -4.51 -6.11
C ILE A 120 -3.88 -4.33 -7.60
N VAL A 121 -5.09 -4.72 -8.03
CA VAL A 121 -5.50 -4.56 -9.44
C VAL A 121 -5.53 -3.09 -9.84
N TRP A 122 -6.08 -2.22 -8.98
CA TRP A 122 -6.05 -0.77 -9.22
C TRP A 122 -4.62 -0.23 -9.35
N ALA A 123 -3.70 -0.65 -8.47
CA ALA A 123 -2.31 -0.21 -8.48
C ALA A 123 -1.58 -0.62 -9.76
N LEU A 124 -1.78 -1.85 -10.24
CA LEU A 124 -1.26 -2.30 -11.53
C LEU A 124 -1.82 -1.46 -12.69
N GLY A 125 -3.08 -1.01 -12.61
CA GLY A 125 -3.69 -0.12 -13.58
C GLY A 125 -3.11 1.31 -13.63
N GLN A 126 -2.45 1.76 -12.56
CA GLN A 126 -1.76 3.07 -12.51
C GLN A 126 -0.39 3.04 -13.21
N MET A 127 0.10 1.86 -13.59
CA MET A 127 1.40 1.71 -14.22
C MET A 127 1.28 1.87 -15.74
N PRO A 128 2.08 2.75 -16.37
CA PRO A 128 2.03 2.98 -17.81
C PRO A 128 2.58 1.79 -18.60
N SER A 129 3.54 1.05 -18.03
CA SER A 129 4.05 -0.19 -18.61
C SER A 129 3.87 -1.31 -17.60
N LYS A 130 3.17 -2.36 -18.01
CA LYS A 130 2.82 -3.51 -17.17
C LYS A 130 3.64 -4.71 -17.65
N PRO A 131 4.38 -5.40 -16.77
CA PRO A 131 5.08 -6.62 -17.17
C PRO A 131 4.08 -7.71 -17.59
N ALA A 132 4.52 -8.67 -18.39
CA ALA A 132 3.66 -9.72 -18.94
C ALA A 132 2.84 -10.46 -17.86
N GLU A 133 3.46 -10.80 -16.73
CA GLU A 133 2.79 -11.45 -15.60
C GLU A 133 1.67 -10.60 -14.98
N ALA A 134 1.82 -9.28 -14.94
CA ALA A 134 0.76 -8.39 -14.47
C ALA A 134 -0.39 -8.34 -15.48
N VAL A 135 -0.11 -8.35 -16.78
CA VAL A 135 -1.13 -8.42 -17.83
C VAL A 135 -1.91 -9.72 -17.75
N GLU A 136 -1.25 -10.87 -17.58
CA GLU A 136 -1.94 -12.15 -17.42
C GLU A 136 -2.80 -12.18 -16.15
N LEU A 137 -2.27 -11.68 -15.02
CA LEU A 137 -3.06 -11.54 -13.79
C LEU A 137 -4.32 -10.70 -14.03
N LEU A 138 -4.20 -9.56 -14.71
CA LEU A 138 -5.33 -8.68 -14.98
C LEU A 138 -6.37 -9.36 -15.90
N ARG A 139 -5.95 -10.17 -16.89
CA ARG A 139 -6.89 -10.94 -17.71
C ARG A 139 -7.67 -11.96 -16.91
N GLU A 140 -7.00 -12.67 -16.01
CA GLU A 140 -7.66 -13.60 -15.09
C GLU A 140 -8.63 -12.86 -14.15
N ALA A 141 -8.17 -11.77 -13.55
CA ALA A 141 -8.96 -10.95 -12.65
C ALA A 141 -10.19 -10.34 -13.35
N ALA A 142 -10.11 -9.99 -14.64
CA ALA A 142 -11.21 -9.51 -15.46
C ALA A 142 -12.34 -10.54 -15.64
N GLY A 143 -12.04 -11.83 -15.47
CA GLY A 143 -13.00 -12.94 -15.45
C GLY A 143 -13.49 -13.33 -14.05
N SER A 144 -13.03 -12.65 -13.00
CA SER A 144 -13.41 -12.94 -11.61
C SER A 144 -14.91 -12.74 -11.37
N LYS A 145 -15.48 -13.54 -10.47
CA LYS A 145 -16.85 -13.36 -9.96
C LYS A 145 -16.99 -12.11 -9.08
N GLN A 146 -15.88 -11.56 -8.60
CA GLN A 146 -15.86 -10.34 -7.81
C GLN A 146 -16.02 -9.14 -8.75
N ALA A 147 -17.22 -8.56 -8.80
CA ALA A 147 -17.59 -7.55 -9.79
C ALA A 147 -16.64 -6.34 -9.82
N ARG A 148 -16.18 -5.87 -8.64
CA ARG A 148 -15.30 -4.70 -8.54
C ARG A 148 -13.88 -5.01 -9.02
N VAL A 149 -13.32 -6.16 -8.62
CA VAL A 149 -12.02 -6.67 -9.12
C VAL A 149 -12.06 -6.82 -10.64
N ALA A 150 -13.10 -7.47 -11.17
CA ALA A 150 -13.24 -7.68 -12.61
C ALA A 150 -13.36 -6.38 -13.40
N ARG A 151 -14.09 -5.39 -12.88
CA ARG A 151 -14.18 -4.06 -13.49
C ARG A 151 -12.83 -3.35 -13.51
N LEU A 152 -12.15 -3.28 -12.35
CA LEU A 152 -10.85 -2.62 -12.24
C LEU A 152 -9.81 -3.27 -13.17
N ALA A 153 -9.86 -4.58 -13.32
CA ALA A 153 -8.94 -5.31 -14.18
C ALA A 153 -9.16 -4.99 -15.67
N LYS A 154 -10.42 -4.87 -16.10
CA LYS A 154 -10.77 -4.43 -17.47
C LYS A 154 -10.32 -3.00 -17.74
N GLU A 155 -10.52 -2.10 -16.78
CA GLU A 155 -10.05 -0.72 -16.85
C GLU A 155 -8.51 -0.68 -16.97
N ALA A 156 -7.80 -1.43 -16.13
CA ALA A 156 -6.34 -1.53 -16.13
C ALA A 156 -5.76 -2.14 -17.42
N LEU A 157 -6.47 -3.07 -18.08
CA LEU A 157 -6.06 -3.61 -19.38
C LEU A 157 -6.24 -2.62 -20.53
N GLY A 158 -7.12 -1.62 -20.35
CA GLY A 158 -7.38 -0.57 -21.33
C GLY A 158 -6.53 0.69 -21.16
N SER A 159 -5.74 0.79 -20.07
CA SER A 159 -4.80 1.88 -19.81
C SER A 159 -3.39 1.57 -20.30
#